data_AF-A0A4R2JJV7-F1
#
_entry.id   AF-A0A4R2JJV7-F1
#
_cell.length_a   1.000
_cell.length_b   1.000
_cell.length_c   1.000
_cell.angle_alpha   90.00
_cell.angle_beta   90.00
_cell.angle_gamma   90.00
#
_symmetry.space_group_name_H-M   'P 1'
#
loop_
_entity.id
_entity.type
_entity.pdbx_description
1 polymer ?
#
loop_
_entity_poly.entity_id
_entity_poly.type
_entity_poly.pdbx_seq_one_letter_code
_entity_poly.pdbx_strand_id
1 'polypeptide(L)'
;MSQWTEYVQAVRLLARARAAVLHTPERAEWLSQALTSSDGWERSAGLEFLITFPDDLPALLDQLFPLAISHKTGPAAWEVLRRASKHGLVDEGRLSELVWSELDADDVTEFEYNCVYSLLDIPDARTLLAAVGQRALASLDPEIRKTGKSIQEHRDTHPTTT
;
A
#
# COMPACT_ATOMS: atom_id res chain seq x y z
N MET A 1 22.80 26.36 20.25
CA MET A 1 22.13 25.04 20.34
C MET A 1 22.71 24.21 19.20
N SER A 2 22.98 22.90 19.37
CA SER A 2 23.51 22.11 18.24
C SER A 2 22.36 21.70 17.30
N GLN A 3 22.66 21.52 16.02
CA GLN A 3 21.69 21.02 15.02
C GLN A 3 21.04 19.69 15.46
N TRP A 4 21.80 18.84 16.16
CA TRP A 4 21.28 17.61 16.74
C TRP A 4 20.21 17.87 17.81
N THR A 5 20.43 18.83 18.71
CA THR A 5 19.43 19.20 19.72
C THR A 5 18.16 19.76 19.08
N GLU A 6 18.29 20.56 18.02
CA GLU A 6 17.15 21.10 17.27
C GLU A 6 16.34 19.98 16.60
N TYR A 7 17.01 19.02 15.96
CA TYR A 7 16.39 17.83 15.39
C TYR A 7 15.62 17.01 16.44
N VAL A 8 16.25 16.74 17.59
CA VAL A 8 15.58 16.00 18.68
C VAL A 8 14.34 16.75 19.19
N GLN A 9 14.36 18.08 19.26
CA GLN A 9 13.17 18.85 19.63
C GLN A 9 12.06 18.75 18.56
N ALA A 10 12.41 18.82 17.28
CA ALA A 10 11.45 18.63 16.19
C ALA A 10 10.79 17.24 16.25
N VAL A 11 11.58 16.18 16.49
CA VAL A 11 11.06 14.81 16.67
C VAL A 11 10.09 14.72 17.86
N ARG A 12 10.39 15.38 18.97
CA ARG A 12 9.49 15.41 20.15
C ARG A 12 8.19 16.16 19.87
N LEU A 13 8.26 17.27 19.13
CA LEU A 13 7.07 18.01 18.72
C LEU A 13 6.19 17.17 17.79
N LEU A 14 6.80 16.48 16.81
CA LEU A 14 6.09 15.57 15.93
C LEU A 14 5.42 14.42 16.70
N ALA A 15 6.12 13.80 17.65
CA ALA A 15 5.55 12.73 18.48
C ALA A 15 4.33 13.21 19.29
N ARG A 16 4.37 14.43 19.84
CA ARG A 16 3.23 15.03 20.54
C ARG A 16 2.07 15.32 19.60
N ALA A 17 2.34 15.87 18.42
CA ALA A 17 1.31 16.15 17.43
C ALA A 17 0.63 14.86 16.96
N ARG A 18 1.41 13.80 16.69
CA ARG A 18 0.88 12.47 16.35
C ARG A 18 0.00 11.90 17.46
N ALA A 19 0.44 11.98 18.72
CA ALA A 19 -0.37 11.53 19.85
C ALA A 19 -1.68 12.31 19.98
N ALA A 20 -1.66 13.64 19.73
CA ALA A 20 -2.88 14.44 19.73
C ALA A 20 -3.85 13.98 18.64
N VAL A 21 -3.38 13.79 17.41
CA VAL A 21 -4.21 13.27 16.30
C VAL A 21 -4.74 11.87 16.61
N LEU A 22 -3.91 10.99 17.19
CA LEU A 22 -4.31 9.64 17.56
C LEU A 22 -5.49 9.61 18.53
N HIS A 23 -5.62 10.58 19.42
CA HIS A 23 -6.71 10.62 20.41
C HIS A 23 -7.93 11.44 19.99
N THR A 24 -7.93 12.00 18.77
CA THR A 24 -9.07 12.75 18.24
C THR A 24 -10.14 11.82 17.65
N PRO A 25 -11.44 12.03 17.93
CA PRO A 25 -12.51 11.21 17.35
C PRO A 25 -12.68 11.37 15.82
N GLU A 26 -12.35 12.53 15.27
CA GLU A 26 -12.42 12.88 13.84
C GLU A 26 -11.22 12.37 13.02
N ARG A 27 -10.29 11.64 13.65
CA ARG A 27 -9.01 11.22 13.03
C ARG A 27 -9.19 10.51 11.69
N ALA A 28 -10.14 9.58 11.58
CA ALA A 28 -10.37 8.84 10.35
C ALA A 28 -10.80 9.78 9.20
N GLU A 29 -11.62 10.80 9.49
CA GLU A 29 -12.03 11.80 8.50
C GLU A 29 -10.84 12.66 8.06
N TRP A 30 -10.02 13.12 9.00
CA TRP A 30 -8.82 13.90 8.68
C TRP A 30 -7.83 13.10 7.84
N LEU A 31 -7.64 11.82 8.15
CA LEU A 31 -6.77 10.94 7.37
C LEU A 31 -7.34 10.71 5.97
N SER A 32 -8.66 10.50 5.83
CA SER A 32 -9.32 10.38 4.54
C SER A 32 -9.11 11.63 3.66
N GLN A 33 -9.27 12.83 4.27
CA GLN A 33 -9.01 14.11 3.61
C GLN A 33 -7.53 14.25 3.21
N ALA A 34 -6.61 13.88 4.09
CA ALA A 34 -5.18 13.95 3.80
C ALA A 34 -4.77 13.03 2.63
N LEU A 35 -5.29 11.80 2.57
CA LEU A 35 -4.98 10.85 1.49
C LEU A 35 -5.48 11.33 0.12
N THR A 36 -6.60 12.05 0.10
CA THR A 36 -7.21 12.59 -1.13
C THR A 36 -6.76 14.02 -1.45
N SER A 37 -6.01 14.67 -0.55
CA SER A 37 -5.55 16.05 -0.72
C SER A 37 -4.67 16.20 -1.96
N SER A 38 -4.80 17.34 -2.65
CA SER A 38 -3.91 17.73 -3.74
C SER A 38 -2.56 18.25 -3.23
N ASP A 39 -2.46 18.60 -1.94
CA ASP A 39 -1.19 18.92 -1.30
C ASP A 39 -0.39 17.64 -1.01
N GLY A 40 0.76 17.52 -1.66
CA GLY A 40 1.67 16.40 -1.48
C GLY A 40 2.19 16.28 -0.05
N TRP A 41 2.27 17.38 0.71
CA TRP A 41 2.69 17.36 2.11
C TRP A 41 1.63 16.76 3.02
N GLU A 42 0.36 17.16 2.86
CA GLU A 42 -0.75 16.58 3.62
C GLU A 42 -0.87 15.08 3.35
N ARG A 43 -0.79 14.68 2.08
CA ARG A 43 -0.84 13.27 1.71
C ARG A 43 0.31 12.47 2.29
N SER A 44 1.53 13.00 2.21
CA SER A 44 2.72 12.35 2.78
C SER A 44 2.60 12.22 4.29
N ALA A 45 2.10 13.25 4.98
CA ALA A 45 1.88 13.21 6.42
C ALA A 45 0.82 12.17 6.81
N GLY A 46 -0.27 12.05 6.05
CA GLY A 46 -1.30 11.03 6.24
C GLY A 46 -0.75 9.61 6.09
N LEU A 47 0.04 9.37 5.04
CA LEU A 47 0.72 8.08 4.82
C LEU A 47 1.71 7.76 5.95
N GLU A 48 2.58 8.70 6.35
CA GLU A 48 3.51 8.50 7.47
C GLU A 48 2.80 8.21 8.79
N PHE A 49 1.65 8.86 9.02
CA PHE A 49 0.83 8.61 10.19
C PHE A 49 0.32 7.16 10.18
N LEU A 50 -0.24 6.69 9.07
CA LEU A 50 -0.76 5.33 8.92
C LEU A 50 0.33 4.24 8.98
N ILE A 51 1.56 4.55 8.55
CA ILE A 51 2.72 3.66 8.75
C ILE A 51 2.99 3.45 10.25
N THR A 52 2.76 4.49 11.06
CA THR A 52 3.00 4.46 12.51
C THR A 52 1.80 3.89 13.28
N PHE A 53 0.58 4.22 12.85
CA PHE A 53 -0.69 3.85 13.49
C PHE A 53 -1.67 3.31 12.44
N PRO A 54 -1.63 1.99 12.13
CA PRO A 54 -2.39 1.42 11.02
C PRO A 54 -3.86 1.13 11.34
N ASP A 55 -4.34 1.43 12.55
CA ASP A 55 -5.67 1.03 13.05
C ASP A 55 -6.84 1.55 12.20
N ASP A 56 -6.67 2.69 11.52
CA ASP A 56 -7.69 3.25 10.62
C ASP A 56 -7.65 2.66 9.22
N LEU A 57 -6.64 1.84 8.88
CA LEU A 57 -6.50 1.29 7.53
C LEU A 57 -7.76 0.57 7.04
N PRO A 58 -8.45 -0.30 7.82
CA PRO A 58 -9.61 -1.01 7.31
C PRO A 58 -10.67 -0.09 6.71
N ALA A 59 -10.87 1.10 7.30
CA ALA A 59 -11.82 2.10 6.83
C ALA A 59 -11.29 2.96 5.66
N LEU A 60 -9.97 2.97 5.45
CA LEU A 60 -9.28 3.82 4.48
C LEU A 60 -8.69 3.03 3.30
N LEU A 61 -8.85 1.70 3.26
CA LEU A 61 -8.26 0.82 2.26
C LEU A 61 -8.60 1.25 0.83
N ASP A 62 -9.88 1.58 0.58
CA ASP A 62 -10.37 2.02 -0.73
C ASP A 62 -9.71 3.32 -1.20
N GLN A 63 -9.33 4.20 -0.28
CA GLN A 63 -8.68 5.48 -0.58
C GLN A 63 -7.16 5.32 -0.71
N LEU A 64 -6.58 4.36 0.00
CA LEU A 64 -5.17 4.04 -0.06
C LEU A 64 -4.81 3.27 -1.33
N PHE A 65 -5.69 2.39 -1.80
CA PHE A 65 -5.42 1.51 -2.94
C PHE A 65 -5.02 2.29 -4.22
N PRO A 66 -5.73 3.35 -4.66
CA PRO A 66 -5.31 4.18 -5.78
C PRO A 66 -3.91 4.80 -5.61
N LEU A 67 -3.52 5.10 -4.36
CA LEU A 67 -2.19 5.61 -4.05
C LEU A 67 -1.12 4.53 -4.16
N ALA A 68 -1.47 3.27 -3.86
CA ALA A 68 -0.59 2.12 -3.96
C ALA A 68 -0.29 1.73 -5.41
N ILE A 69 -1.23 1.92 -6.33
CA ILE A 69 -1.02 1.69 -7.76
C ILE A 69 -0.47 2.92 -8.50
N SER A 70 -0.23 4.03 -7.80
CA SER A 70 0.33 5.25 -8.39
C SER A 70 1.86 5.27 -8.36
N HIS A 71 2.49 5.73 -9.45
CA HIS A 71 3.95 5.94 -9.53
C HIS A 71 4.54 6.80 -8.41
N LYS A 72 3.83 7.85 -7.96
CA LYS A 72 4.39 8.85 -7.03
C LYS A 72 4.28 8.43 -5.58
N THR A 73 3.22 7.71 -5.23
CA THR A 73 2.89 7.39 -3.83
C THR A 73 2.94 5.90 -3.52
N GLY A 74 3.11 5.06 -4.54
CA GLY A 74 3.13 3.60 -4.43
C GLY A 74 3.98 3.11 -3.25
N PRO A 75 5.29 3.41 -3.21
CA PRO A 75 6.17 2.92 -2.15
C PRO A 75 5.72 3.27 -0.71
N ALA A 76 5.14 4.45 -0.50
CA ALA A 76 4.67 4.86 0.82
C ALA A 76 3.35 4.16 1.18
N ALA A 77 2.42 4.03 0.24
CA ALA A 77 1.17 3.30 0.44
C ALA A 77 1.40 1.78 0.62
N TRP A 78 2.38 1.22 -0.08
CA TRP A 78 2.86 -0.14 0.10
C TRP A 78 3.37 -0.38 1.53
N GLU A 79 4.15 0.56 2.08
CA GLU A 79 4.63 0.47 3.47
C GLU A 79 3.47 0.50 4.47
N VAL A 80 2.43 1.32 4.24
CA VAL A 80 1.22 1.31 5.08
C VAL A 80 0.58 -0.08 5.10
N LEU A 81 0.35 -0.65 3.92
CA LEU A 81 -0.27 -1.99 3.79
C LEU A 81 0.59 -3.08 4.41
N ARG A 82 1.92 -2.99 4.28
CA ARG A 82 2.86 -3.91 4.94
C ARG A 82 2.71 -3.90 6.45
N ARG A 83 2.65 -2.69 7.03
CA ARG A 83 2.53 -2.53 8.48
C ARG A 83 1.21 -3.09 8.95
N ALA A 84 0.13 -2.73 8.28
CA ALA A 84 -1.19 -3.17 8.67
C ALA A 84 -1.40 -4.68 8.50
N SER A 85 -0.84 -5.31 7.46
CA SER A 85 -0.89 -6.77 7.28
C SER A 85 -0.23 -7.52 8.46
N LYS A 86 0.91 -7.03 8.97
CA LYS A 86 1.54 -7.60 10.18
C LYS A 86 0.65 -7.55 11.42
N HIS A 87 -0.36 -6.69 11.43
CA HIS A 87 -1.34 -6.56 12.49
C HIS A 87 -2.69 -7.23 12.16
N GLY A 88 -2.81 -7.90 11.01
CA GLY A 88 -4.05 -8.54 10.56
C GLY A 88 -5.17 -7.54 10.20
N LEU A 89 -4.81 -6.31 9.82
CA LEU A 89 -5.76 -5.22 9.54
C LEU A 89 -6.13 -5.09 8.06
N VAL A 90 -5.57 -5.93 7.20
CA VAL A 90 -5.88 -5.93 5.76
C VAL A 90 -6.95 -6.97 5.49
N ASP A 91 -8.12 -6.54 5.05
CA ASP A 91 -9.15 -7.44 4.53
C ASP A 91 -8.73 -7.94 3.14
N GLU A 92 -8.28 -9.18 3.06
CA GLU A 92 -7.87 -9.82 1.79
C GLU A 92 -9.01 -9.92 0.78
N GLY A 93 -10.26 -10.08 1.24
CA GLY A 93 -11.42 -10.13 0.37
C GLY A 93 -11.63 -8.78 -0.32
N ARG A 94 -11.63 -7.70 0.46
CA ARG A 94 -11.74 -6.34 -0.08
C ARG A 94 -10.55 -5.96 -0.95
N LEU A 95 -9.32 -6.32 -0.53
CA LEU A 95 -8.12 -6.08 -1.33
C LEU A 95 -8.19 -6.82 -2.69
N SER A 96 -8.67 -8.06 -2.70
CA SER A 96 -8.90 -8.85 -3.91
C SER A 96 -9.88 -8.15 -4.86
N GLU A 97 -11.00 -7.65 -4.36
CA GLU A 97 -11.98 -6.90 -5.18
C GLU A 97 -11.35 -5.67 -5.84
N LEU A 98 -10.55 -4.89 -5.09
CA LEU A 98 -9.88 -3.71 -5.61
C LEU A 98 -8.83 -4.06 -6.67
N VAL A 99 -8.02 -5.10 -6.43
CA VAL A 99 -7.03 -5.59 -7.39
C VAL A 99 -7.69 -6.02 -8.69
N TRP A 100 -8.75 -6.82 -8.63
CA TRP A 100 -9.42 -7.27 -9.85
C TRP A 100 -10.13 -6.15 -10.58
N SER A 101 -10.75 -5.21 -9.86
CA SER A 101 -11.34 -4.02 -10.47
C SER A 101 -10.32 -3.21 -11.26
N GLU A 102 -9.08 -3.10 -10.77
CA GLU A 102 -8.01 -2.39 -11.47
C GLU A 102 -7.53 -3.17 -12.71
N LEU A 103 -7.31 -4.49 -12.57
CA LEU A 103 -6.81 -5.33 -13.66
C LEU A 103 -7.87 -5.66 -14.73
N ASP A 104 -9.14 -5.42 -14.44
CA ASP A 104 -10.26 -5.51 -15.38
C ASP A 104 -10.51 -4.21 -16.17
N ALA A 105 -9.77 -3.14 -15.88
CA ALA A 105 -9.84 -1.90 -16.67
C ALA A 105 -9.40 -2.14 -18.12
N ASP A 106 -10.11 -1.52 -19.07
CA ASP A 106 -9.88 -1.69 -20.52
C ASP A 106 -8.47 -1.25 -20.97
N ASP A 107 -7.84 -0.36 -20.20
CA ASP A 107 -6.54 0.24 -20.46
C ASP A 107 -5.42 -0.28 -19.56
N VAL A 108 -5.62 -1.43 -18.89
CA VAL A 108 -4.59 -2.06 -18.04
C VAL A 108 -3.31 -2.33 -18.83
N THR A 109 -2.18 -1.96 -18.24
CA THR A 109 -0.85 -2.16 -18.83
C THR A 109 0.03 -3.04 -17.94
N GLU A 110 1.26 -3.32 -18.39
CA GLU A 110 2.29 -3.97 -17.56
C GLU A 110 2.53 -3.20 -16.25
N PHE A 111 2.36 -1.88 -16.25
CA PHE A 111 2.60 -1.05 -15.06
C PHE A 111 1.68 -1.43 -13.90
N GLU A 112 0.37 -1.55 -14.14
CA GLU A 112 -0.60 -1.94 -13.13
C GLU A 112 -0.30 -3.34 -12.58
N TYR A 113 0.10 -4.29 -13.44
CA TYR A 113 0.53 -5.62 -13.00
C TYR A 113 1.79 -5.57 -12.12
N ASN A 114 2.77 -4.73 -12.45
CA ASN A 114 3.99 -4.56 -11.64
C ASN A 114 3.70 -3.88 -10.29
N CYS A 115 2.77 -2.92 -10.26
CA CYS A 115 2.28 -2.32 -9.03
C CYS A 115 1.54 -3.33 -8.16
N VAL A 116 0.63 -4.11 -8.74
CA VAL A 116 -0.10 -5.18 -8.02
C VAL A 116 0.85 -6.25 -7.52
N TYR A 117 1.86 -6.65 -8.30
CA TYR A 117 2.88 -7.58 -7.83
C TYR A 117 3.59 -7.05 -6.57
N SER A 118 4.09 -5.82 -6.64
CA SER A 118 4.77 -5.16 -5.52
C SER A 118 3.84 -5.02 -4.31
N LEU A 119 2.57 -4.72 -4.56
CA LEU A 119 1.53 -4.59 -3.55
C LEU A 119 1.23 -5.90 -2.82
N LEU A 120 1.17 -7.02 -3.53
CA LEU A 120 0.72 -8.31 -3.01
C LEU A 120 1.85 -9.17 -2.41
N ASP A 121 3.09 -8.93 -2.84
CA ASP A 121 4.28 -9.49 -2.19
C ASP A 121 4.37 -9.09 -0.71
N ILE A 122 3.87 -7.88 -0.40
CA ILE A 122 4.01 -7.23 0.89
C ILE A 122 3.12 -7.79 2.01
N PRO A 123 1.80 -7.99 1.82
CA PRO A 123 0.92 -8.53 2.85
C PRO A 123 0.96 -10.06 2.94
N ASP A 124 1.82 -10.74 2.18
CA ASP A 124 1.81 -12.19 1.99
C ASP A 124 0.49 -12.71 1.41
N ALA A 125 -0.17 -11.92 0.56
CA ALA A 125 -1.41 -12.28 -0.15
C ALA A 125 -1.14 -13.29 -1.28
N ARG A 126 -0.46 -14.40 -0.95
CA ARG A 126 0.11 -15.38 -1.89
C ARG A 126 -0.92 -15.97 -2.83
N THR A 127 -2.13 -16.24 -2.33
CA THR A 127 -3.23 -16.81 -3.14
C THR A 127 -3.66 -15.83 -4.22
N LEU A 128 -3.84 -14.56 -3.86
CA LEU A 128 -4.19 -13.50 -4.81
C LEU A 128 -3.05 -13.25 -5.79
N LEU A 129 -1.80 -13.19 -5.31
CA LEU A 129 -0.62 -13.03 -6.16
C LEU A 129 -0.48 -14.17 -7.17
N ALA A 130 -0.74 -15.41 -6.76
CA ALA A 130 -0.75 -16.56 -7.65
C ALA A 130 -1.81 -16.43 -8.75
N ALA A 131 -3.02 -16.01 -8.39
CA ALA A 131 -4.10 -15.81 -9.35
C ALA A 131 -3.77 -14.69 -10.35
N VAL A 132 -3.22 -13.56 -9.87
CA VAL A 132 -2.75 -12.46 -10.74
C VAL A 132 -1.65 -12.95 -11.69
N GLY A 133 -0.67 -13.71 -11.19
CA GLY A 133 0.40 -14.29 -12.01
C GLY A 133 -0.13 -15.21 -13.12
N GLN A 134 -1.11 -16.06 -12.81
CA GLN A 134 -1.73 -16.94 -13.82
C GLN A 134 -2.49 -16.14 -14.89
N ARG A 135 -3.23 -15.10 -14.50
CA ARG A 135 -3.88 -14.20 -15.46
C ARG A 135 -2.85 -13.48 -16.34
N ALA A 136 -1.78 -12.97 -15.74
CA ALA A 136 -0.70 -12.29 -16.46
C ALA A 136 -0.07 -13.22 -17.53
N LEU A 137 0.20 -14.48 -17.18
CA LEU A 137 0.74 -15.50 -18.09
C LEU A 137 -0.19 -15.82 -19.27
N ALA A 138 -1.51 -15.69 -19.08
CA ALA A 138 -2.52 -15.92 -20.12
C ALA A 138 -2.78 -14.68 -21.01
N SER A 139 -2.20 -13.52 -20.69
CA SER A 139 -2.39 -12.29 -21.45
C SER A 139 -1.89 -12.41 -22.89
N LEU A 140 -2.55 -11.72 -23.82
CA LEU A 140 -2.05 -11.58 -25.20
C LEU A 140 -0.90 -10.58 -25.29
N ASP A 141 -0.78 -9.68 -24.31
CA ASP A 141 0.30 -8.71 -24.22
C ASP A 141 1.61 -9.41 -23.79
N PRO A 142 2.70 -9.30 -24.57
CA PRO A 142 3.99 -9.91 -24.22
C PRO A 142 4.64 -9.33 -22.95
N GLU A 143 4.47 -8.05 -22.64
CA GLU A 143 5.05 -7.43 -21.45
C GLU A 143 4.29 -7.88 -20.19
N ILE A 144 2.96 -7.91 -20.22
CA ILE A 144 2.16 -8.47 -19.10
C ILE A 144 2.53 -9.94 -18.86
N ARG A 145 2.70 -10.74 -19.93
CA ARG A 145 3.16 -12.14 -19.78
C ARG A 145 4.54 -12.26 -19.15
N LYS A 146 5.44 -11.32 -19.42
CA LYS A 146 6.78 -11.29 -18.81
C LYS A 146 6.68 -11.01 -17.31
N THR A 147 5.83 -10.08 -16.88
CA THR A 147 5.51 -9.89 -15.45
C THR A 147 4.94 -11.17 -14.84
N GLY A 148 4.04 -11.87 -15.54
CA GLY A 148 3.52 -13.17 -15.10
C GLY A 148 4.62 -14.23 -14.86
N LYS A 149 5.65 -14.26 -15.72
CA LYS A 149 6.82 -15.14 -15.52
C LYS A 149 7.62 -14.73 -14.30
N SER A 150 7.89 -13.44 -14.11
CA SER A 150 8.62 -12.94 -12.94
C SER A 150 7.90 -13.25 -11.62
N ILE A 151 6.57 -13.13 -11.58
CA ILE A 151 5.76 -13.54 -10.43
C ILE A 151 5.92 -15.04 -10.15
N GLN A 152 5.85 -15.87 -11.20
CA GLN A 152 6.00 -17.32 -11.05
C GLN A 152 7.40 -17.70 -10.55
N GLU A 153 8.46 -17.13 -11.14
CA GLU A 153 9.85 -17.34 -10.73
C GLU A 153 10.07 -16.96 -9.27
N HIS A 154 9.55 -15.80 -8.83
CA HIS A 154 9.64 -15.36 -7.45
C HIS A 154 9.01 -16.36 -6.48
N ARG A 155 7.81 -16.87 -6.81
CA ARG A 155 7.11 -17.88 -5.99
C ARG A 155 7.88 -19.19 -5.92
N ASP A 156 8.50 -19.62 -7.03
CA ASP A 156 9.30 -20.84 -7.08
C ASP A 156 10.59 -20.73 -6.24
N THR A 157 11.16 -19.53 -6.11
CA THR A 157 12.32 -19.26 -5.25
C THR A 157 11.99 -19.13 -3.77
N HIS A 158 10.74 -18.86 -3.42
CA HIS A 158 10.25 -18.75 -2.04
C HIS A 158 9.13 -19.76 -1.75
N PRO A 159 9.40 -21.08 -1.86
CA PRO A 159 8.39 -22.11 -1.68
C PRO A 159 7.95 -22.20 -0.21
N THR A 160 6.65 -22.37 0.01
CA THR A 160 6.04 -22.59 1.34
C THR A 160 6.64 -23.80 2.04
N THR A 161 7.13 -23.61 3.27
CA THR A 161 7.24 -24.71 4.23
C THR A 161 5.85 -24.93 4.80
N THR A 162 5.20 -26.02 4.39
CA THR A 162 3.92 -26.53 4.95
C THR A 162 4.01 -26.83 6.43
#